data_AF-A0A2T1DXY1-F1
#
_entry.id   AF-A0A2T1DXY1-F1
#
_cell.length_a   1.000
_cell.length_b   1.000
_cell.length_c   1.000
_cell.angle_alpha   90.00
_cell.angle_beta   90.00
_cell.angle_gamma   90.00
#
_symmetry.space_group_name_H-M   'P 1'
#
loop_
_entity.id
_entity.type
_entity.pdbx_description
1 polymer ?
#
loop_
_entity_poly.entity_id
_entity_poly.type
_entity_poly.pdbx_seq_one_letter_code
_entity_poly.pdbx_strand_id
1 'polypeptide(L)' 'MGAKNRIMELLNRQGTTRYRFWKDTGLSRATAYRLCDDPTYIPTGDVIEKVCRAYGWQPGDFIIYEPDE' A
#
# COMPACT_ATOMS: atom_id res chain seq x y z
N MET A 1 -2.09 0.59 18.83
CA MET A 1 -1.27 -0.60 18.54
C MET A 1 -1.91 -1.39 17.40
N GLY A 2 -1.19 -1.71 16.34
CA GLY A 2 -1.76 -2.51 15.25
C GLY A 2 -0.92 -2.57 13.99
N ALA A 3 -1.29 -3.49 13.10
CA ALA A 3 -0.75 -3.48 11.75
C ALA A 3 -1.21 -2.20 11.04
N LYS A 4 -0.30 -1.58 10.30
CA LYS A 4 -0.57 -0.49 9.38
C LYS A 4 0.05 -0.77 8.03
N ASN A 5 -0.60 -0.27 6.98
CA ASN A 5 0.01 -0.17 5.68
C ASN A 5 0.75 1.19 5.56
N ARG A 6 1.88 1.19 4.85
CA ARG A 6 2.70 2.40 4.58
C ARG A 6 2.90 2.64 3.09
N ILE A 7 1.93 2.23 2.28
CA ILE A 7 2.01 2.31 0.81
C ILE A 7 2.27 3.77 0.37
N MET A 8 1.54 4.72 0.94
CA MET A 8 1.72 6.14 0.60
C MET A 8 3.14 6.64 0.90
N GLU A 9 3.75 6.18 2.00
CA GLU A 9 5.12 6.54 2.35
C GLU A 9 6.12 6.02 1.30
N LEU A 10 5.97 4.76 0.87
CA LEU A 10 6.83 4.18 -0.15
C LEU A 10 6.66 4.86 -1.51
N LEU A 11 5.42 5.21 -1.88
CA LEU A 11 5.15 5.97 -3.11
C LEU A 11 5.83 7.34 -3.08
N ASN A 12 5.75 8.05 -1.95
CA ASN A 12 6.43 9.34 -1.77
C ASN A 12 7.95 9.22 -1.91
N ARG A 13 8.56 8.18 -1.32
CA ARG A 13 10.01 7.90 -1.45
C ARG A 13 10.43 7.64 -2.89
N GLN A 14 9.55 7.05 -3.70
CA GLN A 14 9.79 6.81 -5.12
C GLN A 14 9.36 7.97 -6.05
N GLY A 15 8.86 9.09 -5.50
CA GLY A 15 8.34 10.20 -6.32
C GLY A 15 7.12 9.81 -7.17
N THR A 16 6.37 8.79 -6.76
CA THR A 16 5.21 8.24 -7.48
C THR A 16 3.90 8.79 -6.92
N THR A 17 2.88 8.93 -7.77
CA THR A 17 1.56 9.42 -7.35
C THR A 17 0.58 8.28 -7.08
N ARG A 18 -0.42 8.53 -6.22
CA ARG A 18 -1.57 7.62 -5.99
C ARG A 18 -2.29 7.22 -7.28
N TYR A 19 -2.38 8.16 -8.23
CA TYR A 19 -2.94 7.89 -9.56
C TYR A 19 -2.11 6.85 -10.31
N ARG A 20 -0.79 7.00 -10.33
CA ARG A 20 0.12 6.06 -10.99
C ARG A 20 0.07 4.70 -10.30
N PHE A 21 0.06 4.66 -8.96
CA PHE A 21 -0.16 3.44 -8.17
C PHE A 21 -1.44 2.69 -8.54
N TRP A 22 -2.56 3.41 -8.66
CA TRP A 22 -3.81 2.82 -9.13
C TRP A 22 -3.68 2.20 -10.53
N LYS A 23 -3.03 2.91 -11.46
CA LYS A 23 -2.82 2.43 -12.82
C LYS A 23 -1.89 1.21 -12.89
N ASP A 24 -0.81 1.21 -12.12
CA ASP A 24 0.22 0.17 -12.14
C ASP A 24 -0.25 -1.13 -11.48
N THR A 25 -1.02 -1.03 -10.40
CA THR A 25 -1.52 -2.20 -9.65
C THR A 25 -2.77 -2.84 -10.26
N GLY A 26 -3.49 -2.13 -11.14
CA GLY A 26 -4.75 -2.60 -11.71
C GLY A 26 -5.88 -2.77 -10.68
N LEU A 27 -5.73 -2.21 -9.48
CA LEU A 27 -6.75 -2.25 -8.44
C LEU A 27 -7.99 -1.42 -8.82
N SER A 28 -9.09 -1.64 -8.09
CA SER A 28 -10.19 -0.68 -8.12
C SER A 28 -9.70 0.68 -7.64
N ARG A 29 -10.21 1.77 -8.23
CA ARG A 29 -9.82 3.13 -7.83
C ARG A 29 -10.09 3.37 -6.33
N ALA A 30 -11.23 2.89 -5.82
CA ALA A 30 -11.58 3.01 -4.42
C ALA A 30 -10.57 2.29 -3.52
N THR A 31 -10.18 1.06 -3.85
CA THR A 31 -9.16 0.30 -3.11
C THR A 31 -7.80 0.99 -3.13
N ALA A 32 -7.35 1.41 -4.31
CA ALA A 32 -6.04 2.04 -4.47
C ALA A 32 -5.92 3.33 -3.66
N TYR A 33 -6.94 4.18 -3.70
CA TYR A 33 -6.96 5.43 -2.93
C TYR A 33 -7.09 5.15 -1.43
N ARG A 34 -7.95 4.20 -1.02
CA ARG A 34 -8.10 3.84 0.39
C ARG A 34 -6.79 3.34 1.02
N LEU A 35 -6.01 2.54 0.29
CA LEU A 35 -4.68 2.11 0.74
C LEU A 35 -3.73 3.29 0.96
N CYS A 36 -3.83 4.34 0.16
CA CYS A 36 -2.97 5.50 0.29
C CYS A 36 -3.45 6.48 1.37
N ASP A 37 -4.76 6.57 1.59
CA ASP A 37 -5.37 7.59 2.45
C ASP A 37 -5.58 7.09 3.89
N ASP A 38 -5.69 5.78 4.10
CA ASP A 38 -5.93 5.16 5.39
C ASP A 38 -4.84 4.12 5.73
N PRO A 39 -3.84 4.47 6.56
CA PRO A 39 -2.80 3.55 7.01
C PRO A 39 -3.34 2.34 7.81
N THR A 40 -4.55 2.42 8.37
CA THR A 40 -5.14 1.31 9.13
C THR A 40 -5.84 0.30 8.24
N TYR A 41 -6.06 0.63 6.96
CA TYR A 41 -6.64 -0.28 5.99
C TYR A 41 -5.62 -1.33 5.54
N ILE A 42 -5.76 -2.55 6.04
CA ILE A 42 -4.87 -3.65 5.70
C ILE A 42 -5.34 -4.35 4.42
N PRO A 43 -4.49 -4.46 3.37
CA PRO A 43 -4.86 -5.12 2.13
C PRO A 43 -5.08 -6.63 2.32
N THR A 44 -5.99 -7.19 1.54
CA THR A 44 -6.20 -8.65 1.45
C THR A 44 -5.08 -9.31 0.64
N GLY A 45 -5.00 -10.65 0.66
CA GLY A 45 -3.97 -11.40 -0.08
C GLY A 45 -3.88 -11.08 -1.59
N ASP A 46 -5.02 -10.96 -2.28
CA ASP A 46 -5.05 -10.59 -3.71
C ASP A 46 -4.48 -9.18 -3.96
N VAL A 47 -4.79 -8.23 -3.07
CA VAL A 47 -4.27 -6.87 -3.16
C VAL A 47 -2.77 -6.85 -2.89
N ILE A 48 -2.31 -7.61 -1.89
CA ILE A 48 -0.90 -7.79 -1.58
C ILE A 48 -0.16 -8.31 -2.82
N GLU A 49 -0.66 -9.38 -3.45
CA GLU A 49 -0.05 -9.95 -4.65
C GLU A 49 0.09 -8.91 -5.78
N LYS A 50 -0.96 -8.14 -6.05
CA LYS A 50 -0.94 -7.09 -7.10
C LYS A 50 0.09 -6.01 -6.81
N VAL A 51 0.20 -5.56 -5.56
CA VAL A 51 1.22 -4.58 -5.15
C VAL A 51 2.61 -5.16 -5.29
N CYS A 52 2.84 -6.40 -4.83
CA CYS A 52 4.13 -7.08 -4.95
C CYS A 52 4.55 -7.23 -6.42
N ARG A 53 3.62 -7.61 -7.31
CA ARG A 53 3.90 -7.75 -8.75
C ARG A 53 4.19 -6.42 -9.44
N ALA A 54 3.48 -5.34 -9.07
CA ALA A 54 3.62 -4.05 -9.72
C ALA A 54 4.90 -3.30 -9.31
N TYR A 55 5.31 -3.41 -8.05
CA TYR A 55 6.41 -2.61 -7.49
C TYR A 55 7.63 -3.44 -7.08
N GLY A 56 7.55 -4.78 -7.11
CA GLY A 56 8.61 -5.67 -6.63
C GLY A 56 8.78 -5.68 -5.10
N TRP A 57 7.90 -5.00 -4.38
CA TRP A 57 7.91 -4.98 -2.91
C TRP A 57 7.49 -6.33 -2.33
N GLN A 58 7.98 -6.62 -1.15
CA GLN A 58 7.51 -7.70 -0.29
C GLN A 58 6.42 -7.19 0.67
N PRO A 59 5.53 -8.05 1.17
CA PRO A 59 4.49 -7.64 2.13
C PRO A 59 5.05 -6.89 3.35
N GLY A 60 6.22 -7.32 3.85
CA GLY A 60 6.89 -6.69 4.99
C GLY A 60 7.45 -5.30 4.70
N ASP A 61 7.57 -4.89 3.43
CA ASP A 61 8.00 -3.53 3.09
C ASP A 61 6.89 -2.50 3.36
N PHE A 62 5.64 -2.90 3.11
CA PHE A 62 4.48 -2.01 3.14
C PHE A 62 3.43 -2.36 4.20
N ILE A 63 3.54 -3.48 4.91
CA ILE A 63 2.74 -3.82 6.09
C ILE A 63 3.68 -3.89 7.29
N ILE A 64 3.51 -2.96 8.21
CA ILE A 64 4.33 -2.86 9.42
C ILE A 64 3.45 -2.92 10.65
N TYR A 65 4.05 -3.31 11.77
CA TYR A 65 3.41 -3.19 13.07
C TYR A 65 3.89 -1.91 13.74
N GLU A 66 2.96 -1.07 14.18
CA GLU A 66 3.26 0.11 14.99
C GLU A 66 2.75 -0.10 16.43
N PRO A 67 3.66 -0.22 17.43
CA PRO A 67 3.27 -0.16 18.83
C PRO A 67 2.75 1.24 19.17
N ASP A 68 1.88 1.35 20.18
CA ASP A 68 1.61 2.67 20.76
C ASP A 68 2.89 3.16 21.47
N GLU A 69 3.16 4.47 21.40
CA GLU A 69 4.16 5.11 22.27
C GLU A 69 3.81 4.94 23.75
#